data_AF-A0A7L5XWX6-F1
#
_entry.id   AF-A0A7L5XWX6-F1
#
_cell.length_a   1.000
_cell.length_b   1.000
_cell.length_c   1.000
_cell.angle_alpha   90.00
_cell.angle_beta   90.00
_cell.angle_gamma   90.00
#
_symmetry.space_group_name_H-M   'P 1'
#
loop_
_entity.id
_entity.type
_entity.pdbx_description
1 polymer ?
#
loop_
_entity_poly.entity_id
_entity_poly.type
_entity_poly.pdbx_seq_one_letter_code
_entity_poly.pdbx_strand_id
1 'polypeptide(L)'
;MSKSEIVAAYLNQVSFGASQGRDIVGVRAAALHYFGREPRELTLGEAAGLVGLLNAPTRNSPTLHPDHFEARRQLVVDLAAKSGKFAKAQIAAARKPLRPRGPRALDWPETRWFVEIAMAG
;
A
#
# COMPACT_ATOMS: atom_id res chain seq x y z
N MET A 1 8.54 5.80 23.57
CA MET A 1 7.94 5.28 22.33
C MET A 1 7.13 4.03 22.63
N SER A 2 5.86 4.03 22.25
CA SER A 2 4.96 2.88 22.32
C SER A 2 5.19 1.94 21.13
N LYS A 3 4.69 0.70 21.24
CA LYS A 3 4.73 -0.29 20.14
C LYS A 3 4.12 0.26 18.84
N SER A 4 3.04 1.03 18.95
CA SER A 4 2.36 1.63 17.80
C SER A 4 3.22 2.69 17.10
N GLU A 5 3.95 3.50 17.87
CA GLU A 5 4.86 4.51 17.30
C GLU A 5 6.05 3.87 16.57
N ILE A 6 6.60 2.79 17.12
CA ILE A 6 7.70 2.03 16.48
C ILE A 6 7.23 1.45 15.14
N VAL A 7 6.04 0.83 15.13
CA VAL A 7 5.46 0.28 13.89
C VAL A 7 5.18 1.40 12.89
N ALA A 8 4.63 2.53 13.32
CA ALA A 8 4.36 3.67 12.43
C ALA A 8 5.65 4.23 11.82
N ALA A 9 6.71 4.41 12.61
CA ALA A 9 8.01 4.87 12.14
C ALA A 9 8.61 3.90 11.10
N TYR A 10 8.56 2.60 11.38
CA TYR A 10 9.01 1.58 10.43
C TYR A 10 8.24 1.62 9.11
N LEU A 11 6.90 1.68 9.17
CA LEU A 11 6.05 1.72 7.98
C LEU A 11 6.27 2.98 7.13
N ASN A 12 6.79 4.06 7.69
CA ASN A 12 7.13 5.27 6.95
C ASN A 12 8.47 5.19 6.22
N GLN A 13 9.32 4.21 6.54
CA GLN A 13 10.69 4.10 6.02
C GLN A 13 10.93 2.84 5.18
N VAL A 14 10.05 1.85 5.27
CA VAL A 14 10.19 0.60 4.52
C VAL A 14 9.77 0.74 3.05
N SER A 15 10.44 -0.01 2.18
CA SER A 15 10.05 -0.17 0.77
C SER A 15 8.83 -1.09 0.62
N PHE A 16 7.90 -0.66 -0.23
CA PHE A 16 6.74 -1.43 -0.68
C PHE A 16 6.89 -1.89 -2.14
N GLY A 17 8.13 -2.00 -2.62
CA GLY A 17 8.48 -2.44 -3.96
C GLY A 17 8.77 -1.27 -4.90
N ALA A 18 9.07 -1.59 -6.15
CA ALA A 18 9.45 -0.59 -7.15
C ALA A 18 8.45 -0.56 -8.31
N SER A 19 8.26 0.63 -8.87
CA SER A 19 7.50 0.84 -10.10
C SER A 19 8.26 1.80 -11.01
N GLN A 20 8.38 1.45 -12.29
CA GLN A 20 9.08 2.26 -13.30
C GLN A 20 10.51 2.65 -12.86
N GLY A 21 11.25 1.72 -12.25
CA GLY A 21 12.62 1.94 -11.80
C GLY A 21 12.77 2.80 -10.53
N ARG A 22 11.66 3.19 -9.87
CA ARG A 22 11.67 3.96 -8.63
C ARG A 22 11.11 3.14 -7.47
N ASP A 23 11.77 3.20 -6.33
CA ASP A 23 11.32 2.55 -5.10
C ASP A 23 10.14 3.30 -4.47
N ILE A 24 9.19 2.56 -3.90
CA ILE A 24 7.98 3.08 -3.26
C ILE A 24 8.20 2.99 -1.75
N VAL A 25 8.79 4.05 -1.19
CA VAL A 25 9.17 4.08 0.22
C VAL A 25 8.09 4.73 1.07
N GLY A 26 7.68 4.03 2.13
CA GLY A 26 6.73 4.51 3.11
C GLY A 26 5.26 4.24 2.76
N VAL A 27 4.45 4.03 3.80
CA VAL A 27 3.04 3.63 3.68
C VAL A 27 2.19 4.64 2.93
N ARG A 28 2.48 5.94 3.05
CA ARG A 28 1.75 6.99 2.31
C ARG A 28 2.02 6.90 0.81
N ALA A 29 3.28 6.78 0.41
CA ALA A 29 3.63 6.62 -0.99
C ALA A 29 3.00 5.34 -1.56
N ALA A 30 3.02 4.24 -0.81
CA ALA A 30 2.42 2.97 -1.22
C ALA A 30 0.89 3.06 -1.35
N ALA A 31 0.20 3.69 -0.39
CA ALA A 31 -1.25 3.87 -0.42
C ALA A 31 -1.70 4.68 -1.65
N LEU A 32 -0.99 5.78 -1.93
CA LEU A 32 -1.24 6.61 -3.11
C LEU A 32 -0.91 5.86 -4.40
N HIS A 33 0.22 5.14 -4.43
CA HIS A 33 0.67 4.41 -5.61
C HIS A 33 -0.26 3.26 -5.99
N TYR A 34 -0.66 2.41 -5.04
CA TYR A 34 -1.44 1.21 -5.35
C TYR A 34 -2.96 1.44 -5.35
N PHE A 35 -3.45 2.44 -4.60
CA PHE A 35 -4.89 2.63 -4.38
C PHE A 35 -5.39 4.05 -4.63
N GLY A 36 -4.50 5.04 -4.73
CA GLY A 36 -4.86 6.44 -4.89
C GLY A 36 -5.63 7.00 -3.69
N ARG A 37 -5.26 6.58 -2.48
CA ARG A 37 -5.91 6.95 -1.21
C ARG A 37 -4.89 7.39 -0.19
N GLU A 38 -5.27 8.28 0.73
CA GLU A 38 -4.47 8.53 1.92
C GLU A 38 -4.50 7.31 2.86
N PRO A 39 -3.45 7.06 3.66
CA PRO A 39 -3.41 5.90 4.56
C PRO A 39 -4.63 5.76 5.48
N ARG A 40 -5.19 6.89 5.94
CA ARG A 40 -6.39 6.94 6.80
C ARG A 40 -7.69 6.52 6.09
N GLU A 41 -7.69 6.49 4.75
CA GLU A 41 -8.86 6.19 3.91
C GLU A 41 -8.81 4.78 3.33
N LEU A 42 -7.74 4.03 3.63
CA LEU A 42 -7.59 2.65 3.20
C LEU A 42 -8.68 1.78 3.83
N THR A 43 -9.33 0.99 2.99
CA THR A 43 -10.14 -0.13 3.46
C THR A 43 -9.25 -1.18 4.10
N LEU A 44 -9.85 -2.05 4.92
CA LEU A 44 -9.13 -3.18 5.52
C LEU A 44 -8.45 -4.07 4.47
N GLY A 45 -9.09 -4.28 3.31
CA GLY A 45 -8.52 -5.07 2.21
C GLY A 45 -7.29 -4.41 1.57
N GLU A 46 -7.32 -3.08 1.40
CA GLU A 46 -6.20 -2.31 0.84
C GLU A 46 -5.02 -2.25 1.83
N ALA A 47 -5.31 -2.00 3.12
CA ALA A 47 -4.30 -2.03 4.17
C ALA A 47 -3.65 -3.43 4.31
N ALA A 48 -4.46 -4.49 4.25
CA ALA A 48 -3.97 -5.87 4.23
C ALA A 48 -3.06 -6.14 3.03
N GLY A 49 -3.37 -5.55 1.88
CA GLY A 49 -2.55 -5.63 0.67
C GLY A 49 -1.16 -5.03 0.91
N LEU A 50 -1.08 -3.81 1.43
CA LEU A 50 0.19 -3.15 1.74
C LEU A 50 1.03 -3.93 2.76
N VAL A 51 0.41 -4.43 3.83
CA VAL A 51 1.10 -5.28 4.82
C VAL A 51 1.62 -6.57 4.19
N GLY A 52 0.87 -7.15 3.23
CA GLY A 52 1.29 -8.33 2.48
C GLY A 52 2.57 -8.12 1.66
N LEU A 53 2.88 -6.88 1.25
CA LEU A 53 4.06 -6.55 0.46
C LEU A 53 5.35 -6.57 1.30
N LEU A 54 5.30 -6.12 2.56
CA LEU A 54 6.48 -5.85 3.41
C LEU A 54 7.52 -6.98 3.46
N ASN A 55 7.07 -8.24 3.44
CA ASN A 55 7.98 -9.38 3.55
C ASN A 55 8.70 -9.73 2.24
N ALA A 56 8.09 -9.42 1.09
CA ALA A 56 8.67 -9.71 -0.21
C ALA A 56 8.04 -8.81 -1.28
N PRO A 57 8.41 -7.52 -1.33
CA PRO A 57 7.69 -6.53 -2.14
C PRO A 57 7.71 -6.86 -3.63
N THR A 58 8.82 -7.39 -4.14
CA THR A 58 8.93 -7.84 -5.54
C THR A 58 8.08 -9.08 -5.79
N ARG A 59 8.22 -10.13 -4.96
CA ARG A 59 7.50 -11.41 -5.15
C ARG A 59 5.99 -11.28 -5.00
N ASN A 60 5.55 -10.38 -4.12
CA ASN A 60 4.13 -10.13 -3.87
C ASN A 60 3.63 -8.90 -4.63
N SER A 61 4.42 -8.38 -5.58
CA SER A 61 4.08 -7.18 -6.35
C SER A 61 2.73 -7.39 -7.04
N PRO A 62 1.78 -6.48 -6.90
CA PRO A 62 0.49 -6.63 -7.56
C PRO A 62 0.54 -6.45 -9.08
N THR A 63 1.59 -5.80 -9.59
CA THR A 63 1.79 -5.60 -11.02
C THR A 63 2.54 -6.76 -11.67
N LEU A 64 3.49 -7.37 -10.95
CA LEU A 64 4.30 -8.49 -11.46
C LEU A 64 3.66 -9.86 -11.17
N HIS A 65 3.06 -10.01 -10.00
CA HIS A 65 2.58 -11.29 -9.46
C HIS A 65 1.21 -11.11 -8.76
N PRO A 66 0.14 -10.81 -9.51
CA PRO A 66 -1.19 -10.51 -8.95
C PRO A 66 -1.76 -11.65 -8.10
N ASP A 67 -1.49 -12.91 -8.47
CA ASP A 67 -1.96 -14.08 -7.70
C ASP A 67 -1.25 -14.20 -6.35
N HIS A 68 0.07 -13.94 -6.32
CA HIS A 68 0.83 -13.92 -5.06
C HIS A 68 0.39 -12.76 -4.16
N PHE A 69 0.13 -11.60 -4.75
CA PHE A 69 -0.43 -10.45 -4.03
C PHE A 69 -1.75 -10.81 -3.35
N GLU A 70 -2.70 -11.37 -4.11
CA GLU A 70 -4.01 -11.74 -3.58
C GLU A 70 -3.91 -12.79 -2.48
N ALA A 71 -3.09 -13.83 -2.68
CA ALA A 71 -2.88 -14.87 -1.67
C ALA A 71 -2.31 -14.29 -0.36
N ARG A 72 -1.33 -13.38 -0.44
CA ARG A 72 -0.75 -12.75 0.77
C ARG A 72 -1.71 -11.78 1.42
N ARG A 73 -2.49 -11.04 0.64
CA ARG A 73 -3.53 -10.14 1.15
C ARG A 73 -4.59 -10.93 1.93
N GLN A 74 -5.09 -12.04 1.40
CA GLN A 74 -6.08 -12.88 2.08
C GLN A 74 -5.54 -13.45 3.40
N LEU A 75 -4.28 -13.87 3.42
CA LEU A 75 -3.62 -14.31 4.67
C LEU A 75 -3.62 -13.20 5.73
N VAL A 76 -3.36 -11.94 5.35
CA VAL A 76 -3.43 -10.81 6.30
C VAL A 76 -4.87 -10.53 6.74
N VAL A 77 -5.87 -10.67 5.85
CA VAL A 77 -7.29 -10.57 6.22
C VAL A 77 -7.70 -11.66 7.21
N ASP A 78 -7.18 -12.88 7.06
CA ASP A 78 -7.41 -13.97 8.01
C ASP A 78 -6.82 -13.68 9.39
N LEU A 79 -5.62 -13.10 9.44
CA LEU A 79 -5.01 -12.64 10.69
C LEU A 79 -5.84 -11.52 11.33
N ALA A 80 -6.35 -10.58 10.54
CA ALA A 80 -7.23 -9.52 11.01
C ALA A 80 -8.53 -10.10 11.59
N ALA A 81 -9.13 -11.10 10.93
CA ALA A 81 -10.33 -11.78 11.42
C ALA A 81 -10.09 -12.48 12.76
N LYS A 82 -8.96 -13.19 12.90
CA LYS A 82 -8.57 -13.90 14.14
C LYS A 82 -8.29 -12.96 15.31
N SER A 83 -7.94 -11.70 15.04
CA SER A 83 -7.65 -10.72 16.10
C SER A 83 -8.87 -10.29 16.91
N GLY A 84 -10.10 -10.49 16.37
CA GLY A 84 -11.33 -10.05 17.01
C GLY A 84 -11.55 -8.53 17.03
N LYS A 85 -10.64 -7.73 16.44
CA LYS A 85 -10.67 -6.26 16.48
C LYS A 85 -11.51 -5.60 15.39
N PHE A 86 -11.92 -6.36 14.38
CA PHE A 86 -12.65 -5.86 13.21
C PHE A 86 -14.05 -6.46 13.14
N ALA A 87 -15.04 -5.66 12.73
CA ALA A 87 -16.41 -6.15 12.56
C ALA A 87 -16.49 -7.20 11.45
N LYS A 88 -17.39 -8.17 11.59
CA LYS A 88 -17.60 -9.24 10.59
C LYS A 88 -17.87 -8.68 9.19
N ALA A 89 -18.61 -7.58 9.09
CA ALA A 89 -18.88 -6.90 7.82
C ALA A 89 -17.61 -6.31 7.17
N GLN A 90 -16.68 -5.76 7.97
CA GLN A 90 -15.39 -5.27 7.46
C GLN A 90 -14.53 -6.42 6.92
N ILE A 91 -14.50 -7.56 7.64
CA ILE A 91 -13.81 -8.77 7.17
C ILE A 91 -14.43 -9.28 5.87
N ALA A 92 -15.76 -9.40 5.81
CA ALA A 92 -16.45 -9.85 4.60
C ALA A 92 -16.19 -8.92 3.40
N ALA A 93 -16.21 -7.61 3.61
CA ALA A 93 -15.84 -6.64 2.58
C ALA A 93 -14.37 -6.79 2.14
N ALA A 94 -13.46 -7.00 3.10
CA ALA A 94 -12.04 -7.18 2.83
C ALA A 94 -11.74 -8.48 2.05
N ARG A 95 -12.60 -9.50 2.10
CA ARG A 95 -12.40 -10.75 1.33
C ARG A 95 -12.71 -10.63 -0.15
N LYS A 96 -13.44 -9.60 -0.57
CA LYS A 96 -13.75 -9.38 -1.98
C LYS A 96 -12.44 -9.18 -2.78
N PRO A 97 -12.40 -9.59 -4.07
CA PRO A 97 -11.23 -9.38 -4.91
C PRO A 97 -10.81 -7.91 -4.92
N LEU A 98 -9.51 -7.66 -4.77
CA LEU A 98 -8.94 -6.32 -4.80
C LEU A 98 -8.00 -6.21 -6.00
N ARG A 99 -8.24 -5.20 -6.85
CA ARG A 99 -7.31 -4.85 -7.91
C ARG A 99 -6.65 -3.51 -7.58
N PRO A 100 -5.33 -3.48 -7.35
CA PRO A 100 -4.60 -2.23 -7.24
C PRO A 100 -4.80 -1.43 -8.51
N ARG A 101 -5.05 -0.14 -8.36
CA ARG A 101 -5.40 0.75 -9.48
C ARG A 101 -4.17 1.14 -10.31
N GLY A 102 -2.97 0.73 -9.88
CA GLY A 102 -1.70 1.21 -10.41
C GLY A 102 -1.49 2.67 -10.04
N PRO A 103 -0.28 3.23 -10.31
CA PRO A 103 -0.05 4.64 -10.11
C PRO A 103 -1.10 5.41 -10.90
N ARG A 104 -1.96 6.16 -10.21
CA ARG A 104 -2.58 7.30 -10.86
C ARG A 104 -1.39 8.13 -11.34
N ALA A 105 -1.27 8.35 -12.65
CA ALA A 105 -0.26 9.27 -13.15
C ALA A 105 -0.35 10.53 -12.28
N LEU A 106 0.80 11.03 -11.84
CA LEU A 106 0.88 12.29 -11.10
C LEU A 106 0.50 13.41 -12.08
N ASP A 107 -0.75 13.41 -12.53
CA ASP A 107 -1.38 14.43 -13.34
C ASP A 107 -1.83 15.56 -12.40
N TRP A 108 -0.98 15.92 -11.45
CA TRP A 108 -1.19 17.04 -10.54
C TRP A 108 -0.65 18.28 -11.26
N PRO A 109 -1.51 19.17 -11.79
CA PRO A 109 -1.06 20.37 -12.49
C PRO A 109 -0.14 21.22 -11.61
N GLU A 110 -0.38 21.20 -10.30
CA GLU A 110 0.43 21.87 -9.27
C GLU A 110 1.84 21.31 -9.06
N THR A 111 2.25 20.22 -9.71
CA THR A 111 3.64 19.75 -9.65
C THR A 111 4.47 20.14 -10.87
N ARG A 112 3.83 20.69 -11.91
CA ARG A 112 4.51 21.03 -13.17
C ARG A 112 5.59 22.10 -12.97
N TRP A 113 5.28 23.16 -12.24
CA TRP A 113 6.25 24.20 -11.89
C TRP A 113 7.38 23.67 -10.99
N PHE A 114 7.09 22.71 -10.11
CA PHE A 114 8.11 22.11 -9.23
C PHE A 114 9.11 21.28 -10.04
N VAL A 115 8.63 20.49 -11.00
CA VAL A 115 9.48 19.73 -11.94
C VAL A 115 10.29 20.69 -12.82
N GLU A 116 9.67 21.75 -13.34
CA GLU A 116 10.36 22.76 -14.16
C GLU A 116 11.50 23.44 -13.40
N ILE A 117 11.29 23.83 -12.13
CA ILE A 117 12.35 24.41 -11.29
C ILE A 117 13.48 23.39 -11.02
N ALA A 118 13.14 22.14 -10.70
CA ALA A 118 14.14 21.12 -10.39
C ALA A 118 15.02 20.74 -11.60
N MET A 119 14.50 20.89 -12.82
CA MET A 119 15.23 20.61 -14.07
C MET A 119 16.05 21.82 -14.59
N ALA A 120 15.87 23.00 -14.00
CA ALA A 120 16.51 24.24 -14.44
C ALA A 120 17.86 24.54 -13.76
N GLY A 121 18.34 23.65 -12.88
CA GLY A 121 19.66 23.74 -12.21
C GLY A 121 20.57 22.58 -12.60
#